data_AF-A0A9W8X6E6-F1
#
_entry.id   AF-A0A9W8X6E6-F1
#
_cell.length_a   1.000
_cell.length_b   1.000
_cell.length_c   1.000
_cell.angle_alpha   90.00
_cell.angle_beta   90.00
_cell.angle_gamma   90.00
#
_symmetry.space_group_name_H-M   'P 1'
#
loop_
_entity.id
_entity.type
_entity.pdbx_description
1 polymer ?
#
loop_
_entity_poly.entity_id
_entity_poly.type
_entity_poly.pdbx_seq_one_letter_code
_entity_poly.pdbx_strand_id
1 'polypeptide(L)'
;MYQHWPSNTNADVGRMRRDVEKWLGSIVAPGKMLDGLLASDFALFGATLWPCASFDKLKIITYLVIWLFLWDDQFDDVQGSMYADSHAAQIYREQTIAFLRYALGIDAKRPNVRNHIILSFEHIGVAVREHYTLEKCQMFLKELVYYIQMVEQEQSLRLSGSVASLEEFWHYRLGTSAATVILAVNELSWEGGNLPISFYAEKDVEQLYYYTNTIISALNDILSVKKEIKQEAIDSLIPIIFYETGDIQVAVSRVIAFMKGEIKKMDETAAVLLSKYSTTEPELQEQVRLFIESCKYLATGTLVWSSCSRRYGVDEADKVSGDIIMTL
;
A
#
# COMPACT_ATOMS: atom_id res chain seq x y z
N MET A 1 -8.40 -12.18 -13.85
CA MET A 1 -8.74 -12.49 -12.43
C MET A 1 -9.77 -11.51 -11.86
N TYR A 2 -9.73 -10.22 -12.21
CA TYR A 2 -10.57 -9.19 -11.60
C TYR A 2 -11.74 -8.67 -12.45
N GLN A 3 -12.17 -9.40 -13.49
CA GLN A 3 -13.13 -8.86 -14.48
C GLN A 3 -14.50 -8.49 -13.89
N HIS A 4 -14.89 -9.12 -12.78
CA HIS A 4 -16.15 -8.87 -12.07
C HIS A 4 -16.02 -7.80 -10.97
N TRP A 5 -14.80 -7.31 -10.69
CA TRP A 5 -14.55 -6.24 -9.74
C TRP A 5 -14.58 -4.87 -10.41
N PRO A 6 -14.93 -3.82 -9.67
CA PRO A 6 -14.94 -2.48 -10.22
C PRO A 6 -13.52 -2.01 -10.55
N SER A 7 -13.39 -1.25 -11.65
CA SER A 7 -12.14 -0.63 -12.09
C SER A 7 -12.46 0.69 -12.76
N ASN A 8 -11.79 1.76 -12.35
CA ASN A 8 -11.98 3.09 -12.90
C ASN A 8 -10.74 3.96 -12.61
N THR A 9 -10.70 5.17 -13.14
CA THR A 9 -9.66 6.16 -12.86
C THR A 9 -10.31 7.50 -12.56
N ASN A 10 -9.85 8.17 -11.51
CA ASN A 10 -10.34 9.48 -11.11
C ASN A 10 -10.17 10.49 -12.26
N ALA A 11 -11.23 11.26 -12.55
CA ALA A 11 -11.23 12.24 -13.63
C ALA A 11 -10.16 13.34 -13.43
N ASP A 12 -9.75 13.60 -12.19
CA ASP A 12 -8.75 14.60 -11.85
C ASP A 12 -7.30 14.09 -11.94
N VAL A 13 -7.02 12.89 -12.50
CA VAL A 13 -5.65 12.34 -12.61
C VAL A 13 -4.64 13.32 -13.22
N GLY A 14 -5.07 14.12 -14.21
CA GLY A 14 -4.20 15.14 -14.82
C GLY A 14 -3.86 16.29 -13.86
N ARG A 15 -4.79 16.68 -12.99
CA ARG A 15 -4.55 17.65 -11.92
C ARG A 15 -3.66 17.04 -10.84
N MET A 16 -3.91 15.77 -10.50
CA MET A 16 -3.12 15.04 -9.49
C MET A 16 -1.65 14.91 -9.91
N ARG A 17 -1.35 14.64 -11.19
CA ARG A 17 0.04 14.58 -11.70
C ARG A 17 0.82 15.87 -11.43
N ARG A 18 0.21 17.02 -11.68
CA ARG A 18 0.84 18.33 -11.41
C ARG A 18 1.06 18.57 -9.93
N ASP A 19 0.08 18.20 -9.09
CA ASP A 19 0.17 18.37 -7.64
C ASP A 19 1.21 17.41 -7.02
N VAL A 20 1.34 16.18 -7.53
CA VAL A 20 2.37 15.21 -7.12
C VAL A 20 3.76 15.70 -7.52
N GLU A 21 3.94 16.17 -8.75
CA GLU A 21 5.24 16.67 -9.24
C GLU A 21 5.74 17.83 -8.37
N LYS A 22 4.87 18.81 -8.09
CA LYS A 22 5.20 19.94 -7.23
C LYS A 22 5.56 19.51 -5.82
N TRP A 23 4.81 18.57 -5.24
CA TRP A 23 5.02 18.13 -3.86
C TRP A 23 6.29 17.30 -3.71
N LEU A 24 6.53 16.34 -4.61
CA LEU A 24 7.78 15.58 -4.66
C LEU A 24 9.00 16.49 -4.82
N GLY A 25 8.93 17.49 -5.70
CA GLY A 25 10.00 18.46 -5.88
C GLY A 25 10.29 19.34 -4.65
N SER A 26 9.37 19.41 -3.67
CA SER A 26 9.61 20.10 -2.40
C SER A 26 10.27 19.23 -1.33
N ILE A 27 10.25 17.90 -1.50
CA ILE A 27 10.74 16.91 -0.54
C ILE A 27 12.10 16.35 -0.99
N VAL A 28 12.19 16.01 -2.28
CA VAL A 28 13.35 15.35 -2.87
C VAL A 28 14.07 16.33 -3.78
N ALA A 29 15.38 16.47 -3.57
CA ALA A 29 16.21 17.33 -4.40
C ALA A 29 16.23 16.87 -5.87
N PRO A 30 16.40 17.79 -6.84
CA PRO A 30 16.53 17.42 -8.25
C PRO A 30 17.64 16.39 -8.49
N GLY A 31 17.32 15.34 -9.24
CA GLY A 31 18.25 14.26 -9.57
C GLY A 31 17.54 12.95 -9.89
N LYS A 32 18.32 11.88 -10.07
CA LYS A 32 17.82 10.56 -10.50
C LYS A 32 16.71 9.98 -9.61
N MET A 33 16.78 10.22 -8.30
CA MET A 33 15.75 9.77 -7.36
C MET A 33 14.40 10.43 -7.68
N LEU A 34 14.38 11.77 -7.82
CA LEU A 34 13.17 12.50 -8.19
C LEU A 34 12.65 12.05 -9.56
N ASP A 35 13.54 11.89 -10.55
CA ASP A 35 13.16 11.42 -11.89
C ASP A 35 12.50 10.03 -11.85
N GLY A 36 13.03 9.11 -11.03
CA GLY A 36 12.47 7.77 -10.84
C GLY A 36 11.11 7.78 -10.14
N LEU A 37 10.93 8.64 -9.14
CA LEU A 37 9.66 8.82 -8.44
C LEU A 37 8.59 9.41 -9.37
N LEU A 38 8.95 10.42 -10.17
CA LEU A 38 8.04 11.00 -11.17
C LEU A 38 7.69 9.99 -12.27
N ALA A 39 8.66 9.18 -12.71
CA ALA A 39 8.43 8.11 -13.69
C ALA A 39 7.54 6.98 -13.17
N SER A 40 7.37 6.85 -11.84
CA SER A 40 6.46 5.88 -11.22
C SER A 40 4.98 6.29 -11.34
N ASP A 41 4.66 7.54 -11.69
CA ASP A 41 3.30 8.05 -11.87
C ASP A 41 2.34 7.70 -10.70
N PHE A 42 2.75 8.04 -9.47
CA PHE A 42 1.93 7.81 -8.27
C PHE A 42 0.61 8.59 -8.27
N ALA A 43 0.49 9.62 -9.12
CA ALA A 43 -0.78 10.29 -9.35
C ALA A 43 -1.78 9.38 -10.06
N LEU A 44 -1.34 8.60 -11.05
CA LEU A 44 -2.17 7.54 -11.64
C LEU A 44 -2.50 6.48 -10.59
N PHE A 45 -1.54 6.11 -9.74
CA PHE A 45 -1.79 5.12 -8.68
C PHE A 45 -2.92 5.57 -7.76
N GLY A 46 -2.82 6.75 -7.14
CA GLY A 46 -3.88 7.29 -6.31
C GLY A 46 -5.22 7.41 -7.06
N ALA A 47 -5.19 7.86 -8.32
CA ALA A 47 -6.40 8.00 -9.12
C ALA A 47 -7.10 6.67 -9.44
N THR A 48 -6.39 5.55 -9.51
CA THR A 48 -6.99 4.23 -9.75
C THR A 48 -7.42 3.54 -8.45
N LEU A 49 -6.78 3.83 -7.32
CA LEU A 49 -7.21 3.37 -6.00
C LEU A 49 -8.47 4.08 -5.51
N TRP A 50 -8.62 5.36 -5.83
CA TRP A 50 -9.73 6.21 -5.36
C TRP A 50 -10.42 6.95 -6.50
N PRO A 51 -11.08 6.23 -7.42
CA PRO A 51 -11.64 6.82 -8.63
C PRO A 51 -12.81 7.77 -8.36
N CYS A 52 -13.48 7.63 -7.21
CA CYS A 52 -14.65 8.41 -6.84
C CYS A 52 -14.35 9.55 -5.85
N ALA A 53 -13.09 9.71 -5.41
CA ALA A 53 -12.74 10.71 -4.42
C ALA A 53 -12.80 12.13 -4.99
N SER A 54 -13.29 13.07 -4.18
CA SER A 54 -13.08 14.50 -4.46
C SER A 54 -11.58 14.80 -4.52
N PHE A 55 -11.18 15.82 -5.27
CA PHE A 55 -9.76 16.13 -5.45
C PHE A 55 -9.00 16.34 -4.13
N ASP A 56 -9.58 17.07 -3.18
CA ASP A 56 -8.90 17.38 -1.92
C ASP A 56 -8.66 16.11 -1.09
N LYS A 57 -9.65 15.20 -1.07
CA LYS A 57 -9.52 13.87 -0.45
C LYS A 57 -8.50 13.00 -1.18
N LEU A 58 -8.62 12.90 -2.51
CA LEU A 58 -7.69 12.16 -3.39
C LEU A 58 -6.25 12.59 -3.14
N LYS A 59 -6.01 13.89 -3.01
CA LYS A 59 -4.68 14.45 -2.77
C LYS A 59 -4.05 13.94 -1.48
N ILE A 60 -4.79 13.97 -0.36
CA ILE A 60 -4.27 13.53 0.95
C ILE A 60 -3.90 12.05 0.94
N ILE A 61 -4.80 11.20 0.46
CA ILE A 61 -4.59 9.74 0.44
C ILE A 61 -3.53 9.33 -0.60
N THR A 62 -3.39 10.06 -1.71
CA THR A 62 -2.28 9.88 -2.66
C THR A 62 -0.94 10.28 -2.04
N TYR A 63 -0.91 11.39 -1.28
CA TYR A 63 0.29 11.82 -0.58
C TYR A 63 0.72 10.80 0.48
N LEU A 64 -0.21 10.16 1.19
CA LEU A 64 0.11 9.07 2.11
C LEU A 64 0.81 7.92 1.38
N VAL A 65 0.29 7.47 0.25
CA VAL A 65 0.90 6.38 -0.52
C VAL A 65 2.30 6.74 -1.00
N ILE A 66 2.49 7.95 -1.51
CA ILE A 66 3.82 8.43 -1.92
C ILE A 66 4.75 8.51 -0.71
N TRP A 67 4.26 8.99 0.45
CA TRP A 67 5.05 9.06 1.68
C TRP A 67 5.51 7.67 2.11
N LEU A 68 4.65 6.65 2.03
CA LEU A 68 5.00 5.26 2.30
C LEU A 68 6.16 4.82 1.39
N PHE A 69 6.05 5.00 0.06
CA PHE A 69 7.15 4.66 -0.85
C PHE A 69 8.46 5.41 -0.53
N LEU A 70 8.39 6.72 -0.26
CA LEU A 70 9.59 7.51 0.06
C LEU A 70 10.26 7.05 1.36
N TRP A 71 9.46 6.68 2.35
CA TRP A 71 9.94 6.22 3.64
C TRP A 71 10.57 4.83 3.52
N ASP A 72 9.91 3.93 2.80
CA ASP A 72 10.32 2.56 2.50
C ASP A 72 11.64 2.50 1.72
N ASP A 73 11.76 3.33 0.67
CA ASP A 73 12.96 3.43 -0.18
C ASP A 73 14.22 3.81 0.63
N GLN A 74 14.09 4.36 1.86
CA GLN A 74 15.26 4.60 2.72
C GLN A 74 15.92 3.32 3.23
N PHE A 75 15.15 2.23 3.33
CA PHE A 75 15.60 0.92 3.84
C PHE A 75 15.84 -0.09 2.72
N ASP A 76 15.09 0.00 1.62
CA ASP A 76 15.07 -1.03 0.58
C ASP A 76 15.93 -0.71 -0.64
N ASP A 77 16.13 0.58 -0.96
CA ASP A 77 17.05 0.96 -2.00
C ASP A 77 18.50 0.86 -1.48
N VAL A 78 19.40 0.26 -2.25
CA VAL A 78 20.85 0.24 -1.96
C VAL A 78 21.42 1.66 -1.80
N GLN A 79 20.80 2.66 -2.42
CA GLN A 79 21.13 4.08 -2.27
C GLN A 79 20.44 4.74 -1.05
N GLY A 80 19.51 4.03 -0.41
CA GLY A 80 18.80 4.45 0.79
C GLY A 80 19.75 4.62 1.96
N SER A 81 19.56 5.72 2.71
CA SER A 81 20.46 6.09 3.79
C SER A 81 20.47 5.09 4.95
N MET A 82 19.43 4.28 5.08
CA MET A 82 19.23 3.30 6.14
C MET A 82 19.48 1.86 5.68
N TYR A 83 19.83 1.63 4.41
CA TYR A 83 19.89 0.30 3.80
C TYR A 83 20.74 -0.72 4.57
N ALA A 84 21.92 -0.29 5.06
CA ALA A 84 22.90 -1.14 5.74
C ALA A 84 23.24 -0.71 7.18
N ASP A 85 22.87 0.50 7.60
CA ASP A 85 23.18 1.01 8.95
C ASP A 85 22.00 0.79 9.88
N SER A 86 22.03 -0.33 10.63
CA SER A 86 20.96 -0.69 11.56
C SER A 86 20.76 0.31 12.70
N HIS A 87 21.82 1.01 13.13
CA HIS A 87 21.72 1.99 14.20
C HIS A 87 21.03 3.27 13.71
N ALA A 88 21.46 3.79 12.56
CA ALA A 88 20.80 4.93 11.93
C ALA A 88 19.35 4.60 11.57
N ALA A 89 19.10 3.39 11.04
CA ALA A 89 17.77 2.89 10.72
C ALA A 89 16.84 2.93 11.94
N GLN A 90 17.32 2.49 13.10
CA GLN A 90 16.53 2.50 14.32
C GLN A 90 16.20 3.92 14.80
N ILE A 91 17.16 4.84 14.76
CA ILE A 91 16.92 6.25 15.08
C ILE A 91 15.87 6.84 14.14
N TYR A 92 15.94 6.52 12.84
CA TYR A 92 14.98 6.99 11.85
C TYR A 92 13.56 6.47 12.12
N ARG A 93 13.40 5.18 12.50
CA ARG A 93 12.11 4.61 12.93
C ARG A 93 11.54 5.30 14.16
N GLU A 94 12.35 5.48 15.20
CA GLU A 94 11.94 6.13 16.45
C GLU A 94 11.51 7.59 16.22
N GLN A 95 12.28 8.34 15.44
CA GLN A 95 11.94 9.71 15.04
C GLN A 95 10.65 9.75 14.22
N THR A 96 10.45 8.77 13.34
CA THR A 96 9.23 8.64 12.54
C THR A 96 8.03 8.45 13.46
N ILE A 97 8.06 7.45 14.34
CA ILE A 97 6.95 7.15 15.26
C ILE A 97 6.64 8.35 16.15
N ALA A 98 7.65 9.02 16.70
CA ALA A 98 7.46 10.22 17.51
C ALA A 98 6.77 11.33 16.70
N PHE A 99 7.15 11.51 15.43
CA PHE A 99 6.54 12.54 14.58
C PHE A 99 5.11 12.18 14.16
N LEU A 100 4.84 10.91 13.83
CA LEU A 100 3.49 10.42 13.52
C LEU A 100 2.54 10.65 14.69
N ARG A 101 2.96 10.34 15.93
CA ARG A 101 2.18 10.59 17.15
C ARG A 101 1.82 12.07 17.31
N TYR A 102 2.77 12.96 17.07
CA TYR A 102 2.54 14.41 17.10
C TYR A 102 1.60 14.85 15.98
N ALA A 103 1.86 14.44 14.74
CA ALA A 103 1.10 14.87 13.56
C ALA A 103 -0.37 14.44 13.64
N LEU A 104 -0.64 13.26 14.21
CA LEU A 104 -1.98 12.72 14.44
C LEU A 104 -2.65 13.25 15.72
N GLY A 105 -2.03 14.20 16.43
CA GLY A 105 -2.62 14.83 17.62
C GLY A 105 -2.65 13.96 18.87
N ILE A 106 -1.88 12.87 18.90
CA ILE A 106 -1.78 11.97 20.06
C ILE A 106 -0.85 12.56 21.12
N ASP A 107 0.27 13.14 20.67
CA ASP A 107 1.20 13.85 21.53
C ASP A 107 1.14 15.36 21.24
N ALA A 108 1.10 16.18 22.29
CA ALA A 108 1.05 17.65 22.14
C ALA A 108 2.40 18.26 21.71
N LYS A 109 3.52 17.62 22.08
CA LYS A 109 4.87 18.16 21.88
C LYS A 109 5.43 17.73 20.53
N ARG A 110 5.78 18.70 19.68
CA ARG A 110 6.52 18.43 18.43
C ARG A 110 7.90 17.84 18.76
N PRO A 111 8.26 16.66 18.24
CA PRO A 111 9.59 16.12 18.41
C PRO A 111 10.62 16.89 17.58
N ASN A 112 11.89 16.86 18.00
CA ASN A 112 12.99 17.48 17.27
C ASN A 112 13.44 16.55 16.12
N VAL A 113 12.73 16.61 14.99
CA VAL A 113 13.04 15.86 13.77
C VAL A 113 13.45 16.83 12.66
N ARG A 114 14.49 16.47 11.91
CA ARG A 114 15.00 17.28 10.79
C ARG A 114 14.86 16.61 9.42
N ASN A 115 14.60 15.30 9.39
CA ASN A 115 14.51 14.56 8.15
C ASN A 115 13.25 15.00 7.36
N HIS A 116 13.45 15.42 6.11
CA HIS A 116 12.38 15.98 5.27
C HIS A 116 11.29 14.97 4.87
N ILE A 117 11.63 13.68 4.77
CA ILE A 117 10.65 12.62 4.46
C ILE A 117 9.76 12.39 5.68
N ILE A 118 10.32 12.32 6.89
CA ILE A 118 9.49 12.22 8.11
C ILE A 118 8.58 13.45 8.24
N LEU A 119 9.15 14.65 8.05
CA LEU A 119 8.42 15.90 8.19
C LEU A 119 7.32 16.09 7.12
N SER A 120 7.45 15.50 5.93
CA SER A 120 6.44 15.63 4.87
C SER A 120 5.11 14.94 5.22
N PHE A 121 5.09 14.08 6.24
CA PHE A 121 3.85 13.53 6.81
C PHE A 121 2.95 14.58 7.47
N GLU A 122 3.48 15.77 7.84
CA GLU A 122 2.71 16.79 8.59
C GLU A 122 1.38 17.12 7.91
N HIS A 123 1.40 17.34 6.59
CA HIS A 123 0.18 17.65 5.83
C HIS A 123 -0.85 16.52 5.85
N ILE A 124 -0.40 15.26 5.82
CA ILE A 124 -1.26 14.08 5.86
C ILE A 124 -1.85 13.94 7.27
N GLY A 125 -1.01 14.00 8.30
CA GLY A 125 -1.44 13.88 9.70
C GLY A 125 -2.43 14.96 10.12
N VAL A 126 -2.24 16.20 9.66
CA VAL A 126 -3.18 17.31 9.89
C VAL A 126 -4.54 17.02 9.25
N ALA A 127 -4.58 16.57 8.00
CA ALA A 127 -5.85 16.24 7.34
C ALA A 127 -6.57 15.05 8.02
N VAL A 128 -5.82 14.03 8.43
CA VAL A 128 -6.38 12.87 9.13
C VAL A 128 -6.98 13.29 10.48
N ARG A 129 -6.27 14.05 11.31
CA ARG A 129 -6.78 14.47 12.64
C ARG A 129 -7.96 15.44 12.57
N GLU A 130 -8.11 16.17 11.46
CA GLU A 130 -9.26 17.07 11.25
C GLU A 130 -10.53 16.28 10.90
N HIS A 131 -10.38 15.10 10.29
CA HIS A 131 -11.50 14.25 9.90
C HIS A 131 -11.83 13.17 10.93
N TYR A 132 -10.81 12.64 11.62
CA TYR A 132 -10.96 11.51 12.54
C TYR A 132 -11.04 11.91 14.01
N THR A 133 -11.79 11.11 14.77
CA THR A 133 -11.70 11.13 16.23
C THR A 133 -10.31 10.70 16.69
N LEU A 134 -9.95 11.03 17.93
CA LEU A 134 -8.68 10.59 18.52
C LEU A 134 -8.54 9.06 18.49
N GLU A 135 -9.62 8.33 18.74
CA GLU A 135 -9.63 6.87 18.74
C GLU A 135 -9.34 6.30 17.33
N LYS A 136 -9.88 6.91 16.27
CA LYS A 136 -9.54 6.55 14.88
C LYS A 136 -8.12 6.93 14.50
N CYS A 137 -7.62 8.07 14.99
CA CYS A 137 -6.21 8.45 14.84
C CYS A 137 -5.28 7.43 15.51
N GLN A 138 -5.66 6.89 16.66
CA GLN A 138 -4.92 5.82 17.35
C GLN A 138 -4.97 4.49 16.57
N MET A 139 -6.11 4.13 15.98
CA MET A 139 -6.23 2.98 15.09
C MET A 139 -5.29 3.12 13.89
N PHE A 140 -5.28 4.28 13.24
CA PHE A 140 -4.38 4.55 12.12
C PHE A 140 -2.90 4.53 12.53
N LEU A 141 -2.56 5.15 13.67
CA LEU A 141 -1.19 5.09 14.20
C LEU A 141 -0.76 3.63 14.46
N LYS A 142 -1.65 2.77 14.96
CA LYS A 142 -1.33 1.36 15.21
C LYS A 142 -0.89 0.66 13.93
N GLU A 143 -1.59 0.88 12.82
CA GLU A 143 -1.19 0.32 11.53
C GLU A 143 0.15 0.87 11.03
N LEU A 144 0.39 2.18 11.19
CA LEU A 144 1.68 2.79 10.83
C LEU A 144 2.84 2.24 11.67
N VAL A 145 2.65 2.08 12.98
CA VAL A 145 3.66 1.50 13.87
C VAL A 145 3.93 0.04 13.52
N TYR A 146 2.88 -0.73 13.23
CA TYR A 146 3.01 -2.11 12.79
C TYR A 146 3.79 -2.23 11.48
N TYR A 147 3.50 -1.38 10.48
CA TYR A 147 4.28 -1.27 9.25
C TYR A 147 5.77 -1.02 9.54
N ILE A 148 6.08 0.00 10.36
CA ILE A 148 7.47 0.36 10.72
C ILE A 148 8.21 -0.80 11.41
N GLN A 149 7.51 -1.54 12.28
CA GLN A 149 8.05 -2.72 12.96
C GLN A 149 8.30 -3.89 12.00
N MET A 150 7.43 -4.12 11.01
CA MET A 150 7.67 -5.17 10.02
C MET A 150 8.82 -4.81 9.07
N VAL A 151 9.00 -3.53 8.73
CA VAL A 151 10.18 -3.07 7.96
C VAL A 151 11.48 -3.24 8.74
N GLU A 152 11.44 -3.18 10.08
CA GLU A 152 12.59 -3.58 10.92
C GLU A 152 12.92 -5.07 10.78
N GLN A 153 11.90 -5.93 10.82
CA GLN A 153 12.08 -7.37 10.68
C GLN A 153 12.61 -7.75 9.30
N GLU A 154 12.02 -7.18 8.24
CA GLU A 154 12.46 -7.38 6.85
C GLU A 154 13.93 -6.96 6.67
N GLN A 155 14.30 -5.76 7.12
CA GLN A 155 15.69 -5.30 7.09
C GLN A 155 16.61 -6.26 7.86
N SER A 156 16.21 -6.70 9.05
CA SER A 156 17.04 -7.57 9.88
C SER A 156 17.28 -8.93 9.22
N LEU A 157 16.26 -9.51 8.58
CA LEU A 157 16.39 -10.75 7.81
C LEU A 157 17.34 -10.56 6.63
N ARG A 158 17.12 -9.50 5.83
CA ARG A 158 17.98 -9.17 4.69
C ARG A 158 19.44 -9.01 5.10
N LEU A 159 19.73 -8.28 6.18
CA LEU A 159 21.09 -8.08 6.69
C LEU A 159 21.73 -9.35 7.28
N SER A 160 20.93 -10.34 7.67
CA SER A 160 21.42 -11.65 8.11
C SER A 160 21.92 -12.52 6.95
N GLY A 161 21.50 -12.22 5.71
CA GLY A 161 21.79 -13.01 4.52
C GLY A 161 21.00 -14.33 4.42
N SER A 162 19.97 -14.50 5.25
CA SER A 162 19.10 -15.68 5.24
C SER A 162 17.98 -15.53 4.22
N VAL A 163 17.60 -16.61 3.55
CA VAL A 163 16.37 -16.65 2.74
C VAL A 163 15.20 -16.95 3.68
N ALA A 164 14.16 -16.11 3.66
CA ALA A 164 12.95 -16.34 4.43
C ALA A 164 12.23 -17.63 3.96
N SER A 165 11.70 -18.41 4.91
CA SER A 165 10.65 -19.37 4.57
C SER A 165 9.38 -18.65 4.10
N LEU A 166 8.49 -19.36 3.40
CA LEU A 166 7.23 -18.78 2.94
C LEU A 166 6.36 -18.25 4.11
N GLU A 167 6.42 -18.91 5.28
CA GLU A 167 5.70 -18.48 6.48
C GLU A 167 6.29 -17.18 7.05
N GLU A 168 7.61 -17.11 7.20
CA GLU A 168 8.31 -15.91 7.66
C GLU A 168 8.09 -14.73 6.70
N PHE A 169 8.14 -15.00 5.39
CA PHE A 169 7.85 -14.02 4.35
C PHE A 169 6.48 -13.40 4.54
N TRP A 170 5.42 -14.22 4.63
CA TRP A 170 4.08 -13.69 4.84
C TRP A 170 3.92 -12.93 6.16
N HIS A 171 4.68 -13.30 7.20
CA HIS A 171 4.62 -12.58 8.48
C HIS A 171 5.02 -11.11 8.35
N TYR A 172 6.19 -10.81 7.77
CA TYR A 172 6.61 -9.42 7.61
C TYR A 172 5.96 -8.74 6.40
N ARG A 173 5.77 -9.47 5.28
CA ARG A 173 5.19 -8.89 4.04
C ARG A 173 3.81 -8.30 4.24
N LEU A 174 2.98 -8.92 5.10
CA LEU A 174 1.66 -8.38 5.43
C LEU A 174 1.73 -7.06 6.20
N GLY A 175 2.82 -6.76 6.91
CA GLY A 175 3.03 -5.41 7.42
C GLY A 175 3.67 -4.50 6.39
N THR A 176 4.73 -4.95 5.71
CA THR A 176 5.57 -4.10 4.84
C THR A 176 4.90 -3.70 3.52
N SER A 177 3.84 -4.39 3.11
CA SER A 177 2.99 -3.94 2.00
C SER A 177 2.30 -2.59 2.25
N ALA A 178 2.21 -2.16 3.51
CA ALA A 178 1.44 -1.01 3.98
C ALA A 178 -0.05 -1.01 3.58
N ALA A 179 -0.59 -2.16 3.16
CA ALA A 179 -1.99 -2.29 2.75
C ALA A 179 -2.96 -1.86 3.85
N THR A 180 -2.68 -2.28 5.09
CA THR A 180 -3.54 -2.00 6.24
C THR A 180 -3.50 -0.52 6.63
N VAL A 181 -2.36 0.15 6.43
CA VAL A 181 -2.21 1.61 6.58
C VAL A 181 -3.14 2.35 5.61
N ILE A 182 -3.14 1.95 4.34
CA ILE A 182 -4.01 2.53 3.30
C ILE A 182 -5.48 2.26 3.63
N LEU A 183 -5.82 1.03 4.03
CA LEU A 183 -7.18 0.63 4.37
C LEU A 183 -7.73 1.38 5.60
N ALA A 184 -6.89 1.68 6.59
CA ALA A 184 -7.28 2.40 7.80
C ALA A 184 -7.71 3.86 7.53
N VAL A 185 -7.26 4.47 6.43
CA VAL A 185 -7.68 5.83 6.01
C VAL A 185 -8.61 5.83 4.80
N ASN A 186 -9.04 4.67 4.33
CA ASN A 186 -9.72 4.54 3.06
C ASN A 186 -11.06 5.30 3.02
N GLU A 187 -11.74 5.39 4.17
CA GLU A 187 -13.00 6.14 4.29
C GLU A 187 -12.86 7.65 4.10
N LEU A 188 -11.63 8.19 4.18
CA LEU A 188 -11.37 9.58 3.78
C LEU A 188 -11.65 9.81 2.29
N SER A 189 -11.71 8.77 1.48
CA SER A 189 -11.86 8.89 0.03
C SER A 189 -13.30 9.18 -0.44
N TRP A 190 -14.32 9.00 0.40
CA TRP A 190 -15.72 9.26 0.02
C TRP A 190 -16.40 10.32 0.91
N GLU A 191 -17.55 10.81 0.45
CA GLU A 191 -18.29 11.84 1.17
C GLU A 191 -18.99 11.28 2.40
N GLY A 192 -18.92 11.99 3.53
CA GLY A 192 -19.48 11.52 4.80
C GLY A 192 -18.85 10.27 5.41
N GLY A 193 -17.69 9.80 4.90
CA GLY A 193 -17.04 8.58 5.40
C GLY A 193 -16.70 8.66 6.88
N ASN A 194 -17.40 7.86 7.69
CA ASN A 194 -17.27 7.83 9.14
C ASN A 194 -17.82 6.52 9.73
N LEU A 195 -17.26 5.38 9.33
CA LEU A 195 -17.62 4.07 9.88
C LEU A 195 -17.22 4.00 11.36
N PRO A 196 -18.06 3.45 12.24
CA PRO A 196 -17.74 3.39 13.67
C PRO A 196 -16.55 2.45 13.93
N ILE A 197 -15.78 2.68 15.00
CA ILE A 197 -14.65 1.79 15.35
C ILE A 197 -15.09 0.34 15.56
N SER A 198 -16.32 0.13 16.04
CA SER A 198 -16.91 -1.21 16.17
C SER A 198 -17.03 -1.95 14.83
N PHE A 199 -17.15 -1.24 13.70
CA PHE A 199 -17.13 -1.85 12.37
C PHE A 199 -15.75 -2.44 12.07
N TYR A 200 -14.68 -1.71 12.35
CA TYR A 200 -13.30 -2.18 12.14
C TYR A 200 -12.90 -3.32 13.10
N ALA A 201 -13.61 -3.49 14.20
CA ALA A 201 -13.41 -4.61 15.12
C ALA A 201 -14.12 -5.91 14.67
N GLU A 202 -14.85 -5.89 13.56
CA GLU A 202 -15.52 -7.08 13.05
C GLU A 202 -14.55 -8.06 12.39
N LYS A 203 -14.78 -9.36 12.64
CA LYS A 203 -14.01 -10.43 12.02
C LYS A 203 -14.09 -10.42 10.50
N ASP A 204 -15.25 -10.11 9.92
CA ASP A 204 -15.41 -10.06 8.47
C ASP A 204 -14.60 -8.89 7.86
N VAL A 205 -14.48 -7.77 8.59
CA VAL A 205 -13.66 -6.62 8.17
C VAL A 205 -12.17 -6.94 8.27
N GLU A 206 -11.74 -7.57 9.38
CA GLU A 206 -10.38 -8.08 9.54
C GLU A 206 -9.99 -9.03 8.41
N GLN A 207 -10.89 -9.94 8.01
CA GLN A 207 -10.64 -10.86 6.91
C GLN A 207 -10.58 -10.16 5.54
N LEU A 208 -11.41 -9.13 5.30
CA LEU A 208 -11.31 -8.32 4.10
C LEU A 208 -9.99 -7.55 4.02
N TYR A 209 -9.48 -7.05 5.16
CA TYR A 209 -8.14 -6.46 5.24
C TYR A 209 -7.08 -7.48 4.84
N TYR A 210 -7.14 -8.68 5.43
CA TYR A 210 -6.22 -9.77 5.14
C TYR A 210 -6.23 -10.14 3.64
N TYR A 211 -7.40 -10.42 3.06
CA TYR A 211 -7.50 -10.80 1.65
C TYR A 211 -7.06 -9.69 0.70
N THR A 212 -7.40 -8.43 1.01
CA THR A 212 -6.93 -7.30 0.20
C THR A 212 -5.41 -7.23 0.21
N ASN A 213 -4.81 -7.37 1.39
CA ASN A 213 -3.36 -7.32 1.57
C ASN A 213 -2.64 -8.47 0.85
N THR A 214 -3.10 -9.72 1.04
CA THR A 214 -2.49 -10.88 0.37
C THR A 214 -2.57 -10.77 -1.15
N ILE A 215 -3.69 -10.28 -1.68
CA ILE A 215 -3.88 -10.09 -3.11
C ILE A 215 -2.94 -9.02 -3.67
N ILE A 216 -2.84 -7.85 -3.03
CA ILE A 216 -1.98 -6.77 -3.54
C ILE A 216 -0.50 -7.12 -3.41
N SER A 217 -0.09 -7.78 -2.32
CA SER A 217 1.29 -8.22 -2.11
C SER A 217 1.67 -9.27 -3.15
N ALA A 218 0.83 -10.29 -3.35
CA ALA A 218 1.09 -11.31 -4.37
C ALA A 218 1.09 -10.75 -5.80
N LEU A 219 0.21 -9.78 -6.08
CA LEU A 219 0.20 -9.07 -7.36
C LEU A 219 1.50 -8.28 -7.55
N ASN A 220 1.95 -7.57 -6.52
CA ASN A 220 3.18 -6.80 -6.55
C ASN A 220 4.35 -7.72 -6.86
N ASP A 221 4.56 -8.78 -6.08
CA ASP A 221 5.67 -9.74 -6.23
C ASP A 221 5.72 -10.38 -7.62
N ILE A 222 4.56 -10.65 -8.24
CA ILE A 222 4.51 -11.12 -9.63
C ILE A 222 5.05 -10.04 -10.58
N LEU A 223 4.56 -8.80 -10.47
CA LEU A 223 4.87 -7.73 -11.42
C LEU A 223 6.26 -7.11 -11.18
N SER A 224 6.76 -7.13 -9.95
CA SER A 224 8.05 -6.57 -9.56
C SER A 224 9.20 -7.56 -9.71
N VAL A 225 8.96 -8.86 -9.88
CA VAL A 225 10.00 -9.90 -9.90
C VAL A 225 11.19 -9.58 -10.82
N LYS A 226 10.96 -8.99 -12.01
CA LYS A 226 12.03 -8.60 -12.93
C LYS A 226 12.94 -7.52 -12.35
N LYS A 227 12.32 -6.54 -11.69
CA LYS A 227 13.02 -5.44 -11.02
C LYS A 227 13.80 -5.99 -9.83
N GLU A 228 13.16 -6.84 -9.02
CA GLU A 228 13.73 -7.43 -7.80
C GLU A 228 14.95 -8.30 -8.11
N ILE A 229 14.86 -9.19 -9.09
CA ILE A 229 15.99 -10.03 -9.53
C ILE A 229 17.18 -9.17 -9.98
N LYS A 230 16.94 -8.08 -10.72
CA LYS A 230 18.02 -7.15 -11.15
C LYS A 230 18.67 -6.41 -9.98
N GLN A 231 17.97 -6.27 -8.87
CA GLN A 231 18.45 -5.62 -7.65
C GLN A 231 18.99 -6.63 -6.63
N GLU A 232 19.06 -7.91 -6.99
CA GLU A 232 19.43 -9.01 -6.08
C GLU A 232 18.51 -9.08 -4.84
N ALA A 233 17.29 -8.52 -4.94
CA ALA A 233 16.26 -8.62 -3.93
C ALA A 233 15.52 -9.94 -4.12
N ILE A 234 15.65 -10.85 -3.15
CA ILE A 234 15.07 -12.20 -3.20
C ILE A 234 13.90 -12.38 -2.21
N ASP A 235 13.56 -11.34 -1.47
CA ASP A 235 12.46 -11.30 -0.50
C ASP A 235 11.12 -11.08 -1.22
N SER A 236 10.70 -12.08 -2.00
CA SER A 236 9.50 -12.04 -2.84
C SER A 236 8.96 -13.46 -3.07
N LEU A 237 7.65 -13.62 -3.24
CA LEU A 237 7.03 -14.93 -3.38
C LEU A 237 7.64 -15.76 -4.51
N ILE A 238 7.99 -15.13 -5.64
CA ILE A 238 8.46 -15.84 -6.82
C ILE A 238 9.85 -16.45 -6.57
N PRO A 239 10.89 -15.70 -6.14
CA PRO A 239 12.18 -16.26 -5.73
C PRO A 239 12.07 -17.35 -4.65
N ILE A 240 11.25 -17.14 -3.61
CA ILE A 240 11.10 -18.09 -2.50
C ILE A 240 10.52 -19.42 -2.99
N ILE A 241 9.43 -19.38 -3.77
CA ILE A 241 8.82 -20.60 -4.30
C ILE A 241 9.72 -21.25 -5.37
N PHE A 242 10.45 -20.45 -6.14
CA PHE A 242 11.44 -20.97 -7.08
C PHE A 242 12.55 -21.74 -6.36
N TYR A 243 13.05 -21.24 -5.22
CA TYR A 243 14.06 -21.91 -4.42
C TYR A 243 13.60 -23.31 -3.96
N GLU A 244 12.32 -23.48 -3.64
CA GLU A 244 11.74 -24.78 -3.27
C GLU A 244 11.51 -25.72 -4.46
N THR A 245 11.18 -25.18 -5.63
CA THR A 245 10.63 -25.96 -6.76
C THR A 245 11.59 -26.14 -7.92
N GLY A 246 12.55 -25.24 -8.10
CA GLY A 246 13.44 -25.16 -9.26
C GLY A 246 12.77 -24.74 -10.57
N ASP A 247 11.51 -24.32 -10.55
CA ASP A 247 10.74 -24.00 -11.76
C ASP A 247 9.93 -22.70 -11.60
N ILE A 248 10.27 -21.71 -12.43
CA ILE A 248 9.68 -20.38 -12.39
C ILE A 248 8.21 -20.35 -12.84
N GLN A 249 7.83 -21.23 -13.77
CA GLN A 249 6.45 -21.34 -14.23
C GLN A 249 5.59 -21.98 -13.15
N VAL A 250 6.13 -22.94 -12.41
CA VAL A 250 5.48 -23.50 -11.21
C VAL A 250 5.31 -22.43 -10.14
N ALA A 251 6.34 -21.62 -9.88
CA ALA A 251 6.26 -20.52 -8.92
C ALA A 251 5.16 -19.52 -9.28
N VAL A 252 5.16 -18.99 -10.51
CA VAL A 252 4.13 -18.07 -11.01
C VAL A 252 2.74 -18.70 -10.94
N SER A 253 2.59 -19.96 -11.38
CA SER A 253 1.30 -20.66 -11.35
C SER A 253 0.75 -20.84 -9.93
N ARG A 254 1.62 -21.11 -8.95
CA ARG A 254 1.24 -21.22 -7.53
C ARG A 254 0.73 -19.89 -6.99
N VAL A 255 1.43 -18.77 -7.27
CA VAL A 255 0.99 -17.44 -6.82
C VAL A 255 -0.33 -17.04 -7.47
N ILE A 256 -0.50 -17.29 -8.78
CA ILE A 256 -1.78 -17.03 -9.48
C ILE A 256 -2.92 -17.86 -8.88
N ALA A 257 -2.69 -19.15 -8.59
CA ALA A 257 -3.69 -20.01 -7.98
C ALA A 257 -4.06 -19.53 -6.56
N PHE A 258 -3.07 -19.10 -5.78
CA PHE A 258 -3.27 -18.49 -4.47
C PHE A 258 -4.16 -17.23 -4.59
N MET A 259 -3.81 -16.29 -5.46
CA MET A 259 -4.60 -15.07 -5.68
C MET A 259 -6.05 -15.36 -6.07
N LYS A 260 -6.30 -16.33 -6.96
CA LYS A 260 -7.67 -16.75 -7.32
C LYS A 260 -8.45 -17.26 -6.11
N GLY A 261 -7.79 -17.99 -5.21
CA GLY A 261 -8.38 -18.44 -3.96
C GLY A 261 -8.74 -17.28 -3.02
N GLU A 262 -7.83 -16.32 -2.85
CA GLU A 262 -8.05 -15.14 -2.00
C GLU A 262 -9.17 -14.24 -2.55
N ILE A 263 -9.23 -14.02 -3.87
CA ILE A 263 -10.31 -13.28 -4.54
C ILE A 263 -11.67 -13.92 -4.23
N LYS A 264 -11.76 -15.25 -4.35
CA LYS A 264 -13.00 -15.98 -4.06
C LYS A 264 -13.43 -15.80 -2.61
N LYS A 265 -12.50 -15.97 -1.65
CA LYS A 265 -12.80 -15.78 -0.22
C LYS A 265 -13.22 -14.35 0.08
N MET A 266 -12.56 -13.36 -0.53
CA MET A 266 -12.93 -11.96 -0.40
C MET A 266 -14.37 -11.70 -0.85
N ASP A 267 -14.79 -12.25 -1.99
CA ASP A 267 -16.17 -12.10 -2.47
C ASP A 267 -17.19 -12.78 -1.55
N GLU A 268 -16.87 -13.97 -1.03
CA GLU A 268 -17.70 -14.68 -0.06
C GLU A 268 -17.85 -13.88 1.25
N THR A 269 -16.75 -13.37 1.82
CA THR A 269 -16.75 -12.54 3.02
C THR A 269 -17.47 -11.21 2.79
N ALA A 270 -17.29 -10.58 1.64
CA ALA A 270 -18.01 -9.35 1.28
C ALA A 270 -19.53 -9.57 1.24
N ALA A 271 -19.99 -10.69 0.68
CA ALA A 271 -21.42 -11.05 0.68
C ALA A 271 -21.97 -11.26 2.09
N VAL A 272 -21.21 -11.91 2.98
CA VAL A 272 -21.57 -12.09 4.40
C VAL A 272 -21.70 -10.73 5.09
N LEU A 273 -20.71 -9.84 4.93
CA LEU A 273 -20.72 -8.52 5.54
C LEU A 273 -21.89 -7.66 5.05
N LEU A 274 -22.16 -7.65 3.74
CA LEU A 274 -23.33 -6.94 3.18
C LEU A 274 -24.65 -7.48 3.74
N SER A 275 -24.80 -8.81 3.83
CA SER A 275 -26.00 -9.43 4.39
C SER A 275 -26.21 -9.04 5.84
N LYS A 276 -25.14 -9.02 6.64
CA LYS A 276 -25.17 -8.63 8.06
C LYS A 276 -25.68 -7.21 8.27
N TYR A 277 -25.34 -6.29 7.37
CA TYR A 277 -25.73 -4.87 7.45
C TYR A 277 -27.04 -4.54 6.70
N SER A 278 -27.66 -5.50 6.01
CA SER A 278 -28.81 -5.29 5.11
C SER A 278 -30.07 -4.68 5.74
N THR A 279 -30.19 -4.73 7.08
CA THR A 279 -31.33 -4.18 7.83
C THR A 279 -30.98 -2.94 8.64
N THR A 280 -29.76 -2.43 8.52
CA THR A 280 -29.31 -1.20 9.20
C THR A 280 -29.80 0.06 8.48
N GLU A 281 -29.52 1.25 9.00
CA GLU A 281 -29.90 2.50 8.35
C GLU A 281 -29.24 2.63 6.95
N PRO A 282 -29.94 3.18 5.94
CA PRO A 282 -29.44 3.24 4.56
C PRO A 282 -28.06 3.89 4.40
N GLU A 283 -27.75 4.88 5.23
CA GLU A 283 -26.44 5.55 5.24
C GLU A 283 -25.32 4.58 5.62
N LEU A 284 -25.52 3.76 6.67
CA LEU A 284 -24.53 2.78 7.10
C LEU A 284 -24.39 1.66 6.07
N GLN A 285 -25.48 1.20 5.47
CA GLN A 285 -25.44 0.22 4.38
C GLN A 285 -24.56 0.69 3.22
N GLU A 286 -24.71 1.96 2.83
CA GLU A 286 -23.93 2.56 1.76
C GLU A 286 -22.44 2.67 2.14
N GLN A 287 -22.13 3.09 3.37
CA GLN A 287 -20.73 3.14 3.82
C GLN A 287 -20.06 1.77 3.84
N VAL A 288 -20.78 0.71 4.24
CA VAL A 288 -20.27 -0.67 4.17
C VAL A 288 -20.04 -1.11 2.73
N ARG A 289 -20.94 -0.76 1.80
CA ARG A 289 -20.77 -1.04 0.37
C ARG A 289 -19.52 -0.33 -0.18
N LEU A 290 -19.35 0.95 0.12
CA LEU A 290 -18.19 1.75 -0.30
C LEU A 290 -16.89 1.21 0.27
N PHE A 291 -16.88 0.77 1.53
CA PHE A 291 -15.71 0.11 2.14
C PHE A 291 -15.30 -1.14 1.36
N ILE A 292 -16.25 -2.05 1.09
CA ILE A 292 -16.01 -3.29 0.33
C ILE A 292 -15.51 -2.98 -1.09
N GLU A 293 -16.12 -2.03 -1.78
CA GLU A 293 -15.68 -1.62 -3.11
C GLU A 293 -14.28 -1.05 -3.07
N SER A 294 -13.94 -0.27 -2.05
CA SER A 294 -12.62 0.33 -1.93
C SER A 294 -11.53 -0.73 -1.72
N CYS A 295 -11.82 -1.80 -0.98
CA CYS A 295 -10.91 -2.97 -0.92
C CYS A 295 -10.67 -3.58 -2.32
N LYS A 296 -11.70 -3.66 -3.16
CA LYS A 296 -11.59 -4.18 -4.53
C LYS A 296 -10.83 -3.21 -5.45
N TYR A 297 -11.08 -1.91 -5.31
CA TYR A 297 -10.33 -0.87 -6.04
C TYR A 297 -8.86 -0.87 -5.67
N LEU A 298 -8.48 -1.21 -4.44
CA LEU A 298 -7.07 -1.37 -4.08
C LEU A 298 -6.38 -2.42 -4.95
N ALA A 299 -7.02 -3.57 -5.18
CA ALA A 299 -6.48 -4.62 -6.04
C ALA A 299 -6.51 -4.25 -7.53
N THR A 300 -7.65 -3.78 -8.04
CA THR A 300 -7.78 -3.44 -9.48
C THR A 300 -6.95 -2.21 -9.85
N GLY A 301 -6.92 -1.21 -8.98
CA GLY A 301 -6.14 0.01 -9.17
C GLY A 301 -4.63 -0.24 -9.14
N THR A 302 -4.16 -1.13 -8.25
CA THR A 302 -2.76 -1.59 -8.23
C THR A 302 -2.39 -2.30 -9.53
N LEU A 303 -3.27 -3.16 -10.05
CA LEU A 303 -3.04 -3.80 -11.35
C LEU A 303 -2.93 -2.77 -12.48
N VAL A 304 -3.90 -1.86 -12.59
CA VAL A 304 -3.92 -0.85 -13.66
C VAL A 304 -2.66 0.01 -13.61
N TRP A 305 -2.31 0.52 -12.42
CA TRP A 305 -1.10 1.32 -12.25
C TRP A 305 0.17 0.53 -12.59
N SER A 306 0.28 -0.71 -12.11
CA SER A 306 1.47 -1.53 -12.33
C SER A 306 1.67 -1.85 -13.82
N SER A 307 0.59 -2.04 -14.59
CA SER A 307 0.63 -2.27 -16.04
C SER A 307 0.93 -1.02 -16.86
N CYS A 308 0.58 0.18 -16.37
CA CYS A 308 0.78 1.43 -17.11
C CYS A 308 2.05 2.19 -16.68
N SER A 309 2.54 1.97 -15.47
CA SER A 309 3.72 2.68 -14.96
C SER A 309 5.01 2.08 -15.52
N ARG A 310 6.04 2.92 -15.67
CA ARG A 310 7.37 2.45 -16.04
C ARG A 310 8.13 1.82 -14.87
N ARG A 311 7.55 1.80 -13.66
CA ARG A 311 8.22 1.32 -12.44
C ARG A 311 8.66 -0.14 -12.54
N TYR A 312 7.84 -0.98 -13.15
CA TYR A 312 8.09 -2.43 -13.24
C TYR A 312 8.59 -2.88 -14.61
N GLY A 313 8.57 -2.00 -15.62
CA GLY A 313 8.98 -2.35 -16.98
C GLY A 313 8.19 -3.52 -17.57
N VAL A 314 6.92 -3.64 -17.19
CA VAL A 314 5.97 -4.60 -17.78
C VAL A 314 5.48 -3.97 -19.07
N ASP A 315 5.91 -4.51 -20.21
CA ASP A 315 5.37 -4.09 -21.51
C ASP A 315 3.91 -4.57 -21.63
N GLU A 316 3.02 -3.74 -22.18
CA GLU A 316 1.65 -4.15 -22.52
C GLU A 316 1.72 -5.36 -23.48
N ALA A 317 1.35 -6.52 -23.00
CA ALA A 317 1.15 -7.71 -23.82
C ALA A 317 -0.23 -7.68 -24.50
N ASP A 318 -0.28 -8.32 -25.67
CA ASP A 318 -1.32 -8.28 -26.70
C ASP A 318 -2.72 -7.84 -26.22
N LYS A 319 -3.19 -6.69 -26.72
CA LYS A 319 -4.52 -6.10 -26.43
C LYS A 319 -5.71 -7.02 -26.80
N VAL A 320 -5.43 -8.16 -27.41
CA VAL A 320 -6.41 -9.14 -27.88
C VAL A 320 -6.73 -10.21 -26.81
N SER A 321 -5.78 -10.61 -25.95
CA SER A 321 -6.04 -11.64 -24.93
C SER A 321 -6.17 -11.11 -23.50
N GLY A 322 -5.61 -9.93 -23.21
CA GLY A 322 -5.57 -9.38 -21.85
C GLY A 322 -4.61 -10.14 -20.91
N ASP A 323 -3.75 -10.98 -21.46
CA ASP A 323 -2.68 -11.66 -20.72
C ASP A 323 -1.52 -10.69 -20.46
N ILE A 324 -0.86 -10.83 -19.31
CA ILE A 324 0.39 -10.12 -19.00
C ILE A 324 1.55 -11.04 -19.37
N ILE A 325 2.35 -10.68 -20.38
CA ILE A 325 3.55 -11.44 -20.75
C ILE A 325 4.76 -10.84 -20.05
N MET A 326 5.41 -11.64 -19.22
CA MET A 326 6.69 -11.31 -18.60
C MET A 326 7.77 -12.28 -19.08
N THR A 327 8.62 -11.83 -20.01
CA THR A 327 9.84 -12.56 -20.38
C THR A 327 10.92 -12.28 -19.33
N LEU A 328 11.17 -13.23 -18.44
CA LEU A 328 12.19 -13.14 -17.39
C LEU A 328 13.61 -13.28 -17.95
#